data_AF-A0A1F3VZ71-F1
#
_entry.id   AF-A0A1F3VZ71-F1
#
_cell.length_a   1.000
_cell.length_b   1.000
_cell.length_c   1.000
_cell.angle_alpha   90.00
_cell.angle_beta   90.00
_cell.angle_gamma   90.00
#
_symmetry.space_group_name_H-M   'P 1'
#
loop_
_entity.id
_entity.type
_entity.pdbx_description
1 polymer ?
#
loop_
_entity_poly.entity_id
_entity_poly.type
_entity_poly.pdbx_seq_one_letter_code
_entity_poly.pdbx_strand_id
1 'polypeptide(L)'
;MLLKCASRIATALILLVQLPVLAQPKTAQELISNRIINRYFTPEFLSDIETNNPVLFNDLVYYFTESFTAQKVGCPTCPVDNFELFNTELFDILYFEQERLPISNKTVSSRNGLYSIELHSQQNVLAALDGADAGQLLQRTFPKWKDSGDIDADAVSYTNELKRWSVLFPHLYADVVASPDLLIISLEEFLALPASRQYSVLHHPTGYLIKLP
;
A
#
# COMPACT_ATOMS: atom_id res chain seq x y z
N MET A 1 70.20 46.40 11.30
CA MET A 1 69.07 47.03 10.59
C MET A 1 68.33 45.92 9.84
N LEU A 2 67.03 45.80 10.10
CA LEU A 2 66.21 44.59 9.97
C LEU A 2 65.90 44.17 8.52
N LEU A 3 66.12 42.88 8.21
CA LEU A 3 65.51 42.18 7.08
C LEU A 3 64.01 41.99 7.34
N LYS A 4 63.15 42.51 6.44
CA LYS A 4 61.71 42.19 6.40
C LYS A 4 61.49 40.98 5.50
N CYS A 5 61.20 39.82 6.10
CA CYS A 5 60.61 38.67 5.41
C CYS A 5 59.10 38.91 5.22
N ALA A 6 58.66 39.01 3.96
CA ALA A 6 57.24 39.02 3.60
C ALA A 6 56.78 37.57 3.39
N SER A 7 56.01 37.02 4.33
CA SER A 7 55.30 35.75 4.18
C SER A 7 53.99 35.99 3.43
N ARG A 8 53.88 35.45 2.22
CA ARG A 8 52.62 35.41 1.46
C ARG A 8 51.86 34.15 1.88
N ILE A 9 50.80 34.33 2.66
CA ILE A 9 49.83 33.27 2.96
C ILE A 9 48.91 33.14 1.73
N ALA A 10 49.09 32.06 0.98
CA ALA A 10 48.19 31.66 -0.09
C ALA A 10 46.92 31.05 0.55
N THR A 11 45.82 31.78 0.52
CA THR A 11 44.51 31.28 0.94
C THR A 11 43.99 30.33 -0.16
N ALA A 12 44.08 29.03 0.08
CA ALA A 12 43.46 28.02 -0.77
C ALA A 12 41.94 28.07 -0.57
N LEU A 13 41.22 28.57 -1.58
CA LEU A 13 39.76 28.56 -1.65
C LEU A 13 39.31 27.13 -1.96
N ILE A 14 38.99 26.35 -0.92
CA ILE A 14 38.40 25.01 -1.09
C ILE A 14 36.94 25.20 -1.48
N LEU A 15 36.65 25.04 -2.78
CA LEU A 15 35.31 24.96 -3.31
C LEU A 15 34.72 23.60 -2.90
N LEU A 16 33.96 23.58 -1.79
CA LEU A 16 33.15 22.41 -1.41
C LEU A 16 31.98 22.30 -2.39
N VAL A 17 32.17 21.50 -3.44
CA VAL A 17 31.09 21.04 -4.32
C VAL A 17 30.22 20.11 -3.47
N GLN A 18 29.11 20.63 -2.95
CA GLN A 18 28.07 19.81 -2.35
C GLN A 18 27.39 19.06 -3.49
N LEU A 19 27.82 17.82 -3.72
CA LEU A 19 27.09 16.88 -4.56
C LEU A 19 25.74 16.63 -3.88
N PRO A 20 24.61 16.76 -4.60
CA PRO A 20 23.32 16.37 -4.05
C PRO A 20 23.40 14.90 -3.68
N VAL A 21 23.08 14.58 -2.43
CA VAL A 21 22.91 13.21 -1.97
C VAL A 21 21.76 12.63 -2.79
N LEU A 22 22.09 11.82 -3.80
CA LEU A 22 21.09 11.04 -4.51
C LEU A 22 20.52 10.05 -3.50
N ALA A 23 19.21 10.14 -3.24
CA ALA A 23 18.50 9.16 -2.43
C ALA A 23 18.77 7.77 -3.04
N GLN A 24 19.31 6.85 -2.23
CA GLN A 24 19.56 5.48 -2.70
C GLN A 24 18.22 4.82 -3.02
N PRO A 25 18.12 4.08 -4.14
CA PRO A 25 16.92 3.31 -4.44
C PRO A 25 16.69 2.31 -3.30
N LYS A 26 15.45 2.24 -2.81
CA LYS A 26 15.08 1.30 -1.75
C LYS A 26 15.14 -0.13 -2.28
N THR A 27 15.63 -1.04 -1.45
CA THR A 27 15.66 -2.47 -1.75
C THR A 27 14.24 -3.06 -1.67
N ALA A 28 13.98 -4.14 -2.41
CA ALA A 28 12.70 -4.84 -2.31
C ALA A 28 12.36 -5.28 -0.88
N GLN A 29 13.36 -5.68 -0.09
CA GLN A 29 13.18 -6.02 1.31
C GLN A 29 12.72 -4.82 2.17
N GLU A 30 13.24 -3.62 1.90
CA GLU A 30 12.77 -2.40 2.57
C GLU A 30 11.33 -2.07 2.18
N LEU A 31 10.96 -2.30 0.92
CA LEU A 31 9.59 -2.08 0.43
C LEU A 31 8.61 -3.09 1.04
N ILE A 32 8.96 -4.38 1.06
CA ILE A 32 8.19 -5.47 1.68
C ILE A 32 8.03 -5.29 3.18
N SER A 33 8.98 -4.64 3.86
CA SER A 33 8.88 -4.36 5.30
C SER A 33 8.20 -3.03 5.63
N ASN A 34 7.77 -2.25 4.63
CA ASN A 34 7.13 -0.97 4.86
C ASN A 34 5.74 -1.15 5.49
N ARG A 35 5.51 -0.55 6.66
CA ARG A 35 4.24 -0.61 7.41
C ARG A 35 3.07 -0.04 6.63
N ILE A 36 3.27 0.95 5.75
CA ILE A 36 2.19 1.52 4.97
C ILE A 36 1.63 0.52 3.96
N ILE A 37 2.50 -0.30 3.37
CA ILE A 37 2.12 -1.37 2.45
C ILE A 37 1.65 -2.57 3.26
N ASN A 38 2.34 -2.90 4.35
CA ASN A 38 2.04 -4.05 5.21
C ASN A 38 0.72 -3.95 5.98
N ARG A 39 0.19 -2.74 6.11
CA ARG A 39 -1.18 -2.53 6.58
C ARG A 39 -2.21 -3.20 5.68
N TYR A 40 -1.89 -3.34 4.40
CA TYR A 40 -2.80 -3.78 3.34
C TYR A 40 -2.41 -5.14 2.76
N PHE A 41 -1.13 -5.48 2.76
CA PHE A 41 -0.60 -6.71 2.18
C PHE A 41 0.32 -7.41 3.17
N THR A 42 0.31 -8.74 3.25
CA THR A 42 1.30 -9.41 4.09
C THR A 42 2.67 -9.43 3.39
N PRO A 43 3.78 -9.48 4.14
CA PRO A 43 5.10 -9.61 3.54
C PRO A 43 5.22 -10.81 2.60
N GLU A 44 4.61 -11.95 2.94
CA GLU A 44 4.64 -13.17 2.13
C GLU A 44 3.94 -12.95 0.79
N PHE A 45 2.81 -12.24 0.79
CA PHE A 45 2.10 -11.88 -0.43
C PHE A 45 2.91 -10.91 -1.30
N LEU A 46 3.55 -9.92 -0.68
CA LEU A 46 4.40 -8.99 -1.41
C LEU A 46 5.61 -9.70 -2.02
N SER A 47 6.25 -10.64 -1.31
CA SER A 47 7.32 -11.48 -1.84
C SER A 47 6.85 -12.40 -2.97
N ASP A 48 5.63 -12.95 -2.87
CA ASP A 48 5.03 -13.75 -3.93
C ASP A 48 4.78 -12.92 -5.19
N ILE A 49 4.20 -11.72 -5.06
CA ILE A 49 4.01 -10.80 -6.19
C ILE A 49 5.35 -10.35 -6.75
N GLU A 50 6.33 -9.98 -5.92
CA GLU A 50 7.66 -9.58 -6.40
C GLU A 50 8.26 -10.66 -7.32
N THR A 51 8.09 -11.92 -6.94
CA THR A 51 8.63 -13.08 -7.68
C THR A 51 7.80 -13.40 -8.93
N ASN A 52 6.47 -13.42 -8.81
CA ASN A 52 5.57 -13.97 -9.83
C ASN A 52 4.96 -12.89 -10.74
N ASN A 53 4.89 -11.65 -10.28
CA ASN A 53 4.33 -10.50 -11.01
C ASN A 53 5.03 -9.18 -10.60
N PRO A 54 6.31 -9.00 -10.98
CA PRO A 54 7.10 -7.83 -10.58
C PRO A 54 6.54 -6.49 -11.07
N VAL A 55 5.73 -6.49 -12.14
CA VAL A 55 5.03 -5.30 -12.62
C VAL A 55 4.02 -4.84 -11.57
N LEU A 56 3.14 -5.75 -11.13
CA LEU A 56 2.17 -5.44 -10.07
C LEU A 56 2.87 -5.05 -8.76
N PHE A 57 4.01 -5.66 -8.42
CA PHE A 57 4.78 -5.25 -7.25
C PHE A 57 5.22 -3.78 -7.35
N ASN A 58 5.79 -3.37 -8.49
CA ASN A 58 6.22 -1.99 -8.71
C ASN A 58 5.04 -1.02 -8.72
N ASP A 59 3.91 -1.40 -9.32
CA ASP A 59 2.68 -0.60 -9.33
C ASP A 59 2.15 -0.35 -7.91
N LEU A 60 2.13 -1.40 -7.09
CA LEU A 60 1.76 -1.28 -5.68
C LEU A 60 2.74 -0.36 -4.94
N VAL A 61 4.04 -0.56 -5.10
CA VAL A 61 5.05 0.30 -4.47
C VAL A 61 4.82 1.76 -4.87
N TYR A 62 4.72 2.06 -6.17
CA TYR A 62 4.45 3.39 -6.67
C TYR A 62 3.19 3.99 -6.04
N TYR A 63 2.08 3.25 -6.06
CA TYR A 63 0.82 3.71 -5.49
C TYR A 63 0.96 4.06 -4.00
N PHE A 64 1.66 3.23 -3.23
CA PHE A 64 1.82 3.42 -1.78
C PHE A 64 2.90 4.42 -1.36
N THR A 65 3.90 4.71 -2.20
CA THR A 65 5.04 5.55 -1.81
C THR A 65 5.22 6.81 -2.65
N GLU A 66 4.72 6.84 -3.88
CA GLU A 66 4.99 7.90 -4.86
C GLU A 66 3.74 8.67 -5.32
N SER A 67 2.53 8.11 -5.16
CA SER A 67 1.28 8.82 -5.50
C SER A 67 0.94 10.01 -4.56
N PHE A 68 1.84 10.27 -3.61
CA PHE A 68 1.78 11.32 -2.60
C PHE A 68 3.13 12.03 -2.51
N THR A 69 3.11 13.33 -2.23
CA THR A 69 4.32 14.09 -1.93
C THR A 69 4.11 14.92 -0.69
N ALA A 70 5.00 14.80 0.31
CA ALA A 70 4.91 15.58 1.53
C ALA A 70 5.90 16.75 1.53
N GLN A 71 5.46 17.86 2.10
CA GLN A 71 6.28 19.03 2.38
C GLN A 71 6.06 19.46 3.83
N LYS A 72 7.13 19.93 4.49
CA LYS A 72 7.03 20.46 5.84
C LYS A 72 6.45 21.87 5.82
N VAL A 73 5.38 22.10 6.57
CA VAL A 73 4.78 23.43 6.70
C VAL A 73 5.77 24.35 7.41
N GLY A 74 5.99 25.54 6.83
CA GLY A 74 6.99 26.50 7.31
C GLY A 74 8.43 26.22 6.86
N CYS A 75 8.68 25.15 6.08
CA CYS A 75 9.97 24.91 5.43
C CYS A 75 9.82 24.11 4.13
N PRO A 76 9.42 24.75 3.02
CA PRO A 76 9.21 24.05 1.74
C PRO A 76 10.48 23.42 1.14
N THR A 77 11.65 23.92 1.52
CA THR A 77 12.95 23.41 1.06
C THR A 77 13.54 22.34 1.98
N CYS A 78 12.89 22.02 3.10
CA CYS A 78 13.35 20.97 3.99
C CYS A 78 13.18 19.62 3.29
N PRO A 79 14.21 18.75 3.29
CA PRO A 79 14.05 17.40 2.77
C PRO A 79 13.02 16.65 3.60
N VAL A 80 12.09 15.98 2.92
CA VAL A 80 11.12 15.07 3.53
C VAL A 80 11.34 13.72 2.88
N ASP A 81 11.70 12.72 3.70
CA ASP A 81 11.64 11.34 3.26
C ASP A 81 10.18 10.88 3.33
N ASN A 82 9.50 10.91 2.17
CA ASN A 82 8.10 10.46 2.06
C ASN A 82 7.95 9.01 2.51
N PHE A 83 8.94 8.17 2.18
CA PHE A 83 8.91 6.76 2.55
C PHE A 83 8.92 6.60 4.08
N GLU A 84 9.81 7.28 4.78
CA GLU A 84 9.82 7.26 6.25
C GLU A 84 8.58 7.93 6.87
N LEU A 85 8.16 9.08 6.34
CA LEU A 85 7.03 9.82 6.88
C LEU A 85 5.74 9.01 6.80
N PHE A 86 5.50 8.35 5.67
CA PHE A 86 4.31 7.57 5.42
C PHE A 86 4.39 6.19 6.08
N ASN A 87 5.58 5.66 6.35
CA ASN A 87 5.81 4.45 7.14
C ASN A 87 5.57 4.64 8.67
N THR A 88 4.65 5.54 9.04
CA THR A 88 4.29 5.81 10.43
C THR A 88 2.81 5.46 10.68
N GLU A 89 2.47 5.02 11.89
CA GLU A 89 1.14 4.47 12.22
C GLU A 89 -0.04 5.42 11.95
N LEU A 90 0.21 6.72 11.82
CA LEU A 90 -0.82 7.73 11.64
C LEU A 90 -1.18 7.99 10.17
N PHE A 91 -0.51 7.37 9.21
CA PHE A 91 -0.77 7.58 7.79
C PHE A 91 -1.62 6.45 7.20
N ASP A 92 -2.77 6.83 6.64
CA ASP A 92 -3.72 5.90 6.03
C ASP A 92 -3.99 6.34 4.58
N ILE A 93 -3.42 5.59 3.63
CA ILE A 93 -3.57 5.91 2.20
C ILE A 93 -5.00 5.82 1.72
N LEU A 94 -5.78 4.85 2.19
CA LEU A 94 -7.15 4.69 1.71
C LEU A 94 -8.06 5.80 2.22
N TYR A 95 -7.78 6.34 3.42
CA TYR A 95 -8.43 7.57 3.88
C TYR A 95 -8.19 8.73 2.91
N PHE A 96 -6.93 8.94 2.51
CA PHE A 96 -6.58 10.02 1.59
C PHE A 96 -7.05 9.76 0.16
N GLU A 97 -7.15 8.50 -0.28
CA GLU A 97 -7.60 8.17 -1.63
C GLU A 97 -9.02 8.68 -1.91
N GLN A 98 -9.89 8.66 -0.91
CA GLN A 98 -11.27 9.20 -1.03
C GLN A 98 -11.29 10.70 -1.28
N GLU A 99 -10.23 11.40 -0.91
CA GLU A 99 -10.09 12.84 -1.10
C GLU A 99 -9.52 13.18 -2.48
N ARG A 100 -8.93 12.22 -3.21
CA ARG A 100 -8.22 12.45 -4.48
C ARG A 100 -9.16 13.01 -5.55
N LEU A 101 -8.69 14.03 -6.27
CA LEU A 101 -9.46 14.65 -7.34
C LEU A 101 -9.14 13.99 -8.70
N PRO A 102 -10.11 13.92 -9.63
CA PRO A 102 -9.89 13.24 -10.91
C PRO A 102 -8.78 13.86 -11.76
N ILE A 103 -8.74 15.19 -11.86
CA ILE A 103 -7.91 15.93 -12.83
C ILE A 103 -6.77 16.70 -12.17
N SER A 104 -7.03 17.34 -11.03
CA SER A 104 -6.05 18.18 -10.34
C SER A 104 -5.44 17.49 -9.12
N ASN A 105 -4.23 17.89 -8.74
CA ASN A 105 -3.66 17.49 -7.46
C ASN A 105 -4.50 18.11 -6.32
N LYS A 106 -4.50 17.46 -5.15
CA LYS A 106 -5.16 17.97 -3.94
C LYS A 106 -4.18 18.03 -2.79
N THR A 107 -4.20 19.13 -2.06
CA THR A 107 -3.39 19.28 -0.86
C THR A 107 -4.23 19.05 0.39
N VAL A 108 -3.75 18.19 1.29
CA VAL A 108 -4.35 17.94 2.61
C VAL A 108 -3.33 18.18 3.72
N SER A 109 -3.79 18.63 4.88
CA SER A 109 -2.93 18.78 6.06
C SER A 109 -2.85 17.48 6.84
N SER A 110 -1.66 17.16 7.37
CA SER A 110 -1.44 15.99 8.23
C SER A 110 -0.57 16.32 9.44
N ARG A 111 -0.64 15.47 10.47
CA ARG A 111 0.04 15.61 11.77
C ARG A 111 -0.15 17.01 12.37
N ASN A 112 -1.41 17.39 12.62
CA ASN A 112 -1.75 18.69 13.22
C ASN A 112 -1.22 19.89 12.41
N GLY A 113 -1.11 19.75 11.08
CA GLY A 113 -0.65 20.83 10.19
C GLY A 113 0.87 20.97 10.11
N LEU A 114 1.65 20.02 10.62
CA LEU A 114 3.11 20.02 10.45
C LEU A 114 3.53 19.70 9.00
N TYR A 115 2.71 18.93 8.29
CA TYR A 115 2.96 18.52 6.92
C TYR A 115 1.78 18.85 6.01
N SER A 116 2.12 19.25 4.80
CA SER A 116 1.23 19.38 3.66
C SER A 116 1.48 18.18 2.75
N ILE A 117 0.46 17.36 2.53
CA ILE A 117 0.54 16.21 1.63
C ILE A 117 -0.19 16.59 0.36
N GLU A 118 0.51 16.55 -0.77
CA GLU A 118 -0.09 16.63 -2.08
C GLU A 118 -0.42 15.21 -2.58
N LEU A 119 -1.69 14.98 -2.86
CA LEU A 119 -2.20 13.82 -3.56
C LEU A 119 -2.14 14.15 -5.06
N HIS A 120 -1.43 13.34 -5.84
CA HIS A 120 -1.45 13.50 -7.30
C HIS A 120 -2.86 13.23 -7.84
N SER A 121 -3.25 13.84 -8.94
CA SER A 121 -4.57 13.58 -9.53
C SER A 121 -4.76 12.11 -9.89
N GLN A 122 -6.01 11.64 -9.92
CA GLN A 122 -6.32 10.28 -10.35
C GLN A 122 -5.78 10.01 -11.75
N GLN A 123 -5.87 10.98 -12.67
CA GLN A 123 -5.31 10.87 -14.01
C GLN A 123 -3.78 10.66 -14.01
N ASN A 124 -3.04 11.39 -13.17
CA ASN A 124 -1.59 11.25 -13.09
C ASN A 124 -1.19 9.87 -12.53
N VAL A 125 -1.90 9.43 -11.49
CA VAL A 125 -1.69 8.11 -10.89
C VAL A 125 -2.01 7.00 -11.91
N LEU A 126 -3.14 7.09 -12.62
CA LEU A 126 -3.49 6.15 -13.69
C LEU A 126 -2.44 6.11 -14.79
N ALA A 127 -1.92 7.28 -15.21
CA ALA A 127 -0.91 7.34 -16.26
C ALA A 127 0.41 6.69 -15.83
N ALA A 128 0.77 6.77 -14.54
CA ALA A 128 1.95 6.12 -13.99
C ALA A 128 1.79 4.60 -13.80
N LEU A 129 0.55 4.12 -13.76
CA LEU A 129 0.17 2.72 -13.54
C LEU A 129 -0.34 2.05 -14.83
N ASP A 130 0.03 2.59 -16.00
CA ASP A 130 -0.41 2.11 -17.32
C ASP A 130 -1.95 1.90 -17.45
N GLY A 131 -2.72 2.75 -16.78
CA GLY A 131 -4.18 2.74 -16.77
C GLY A 131 -4.81 1.85 -15.70
N ALA A 132 -4.02 1.17 -14.87
CA ALA A 132 -4.53 0.42 -13.72
C ALA A 132 -5.00 1.38 -12.61
N ASP A 133 -6.29 1.33 -12.27
CA ASP A 133 -6.82 2.09 -11.14
C ASP A 133 -6.50 1.42 -9.79
N ALA A 134 -6.61 2.19 -8.71
CA ALA A 134 -6.39 1.69 -7.35
C ALA A 134 -7.27 0.46 -7.03
N GLY A 135 -8.50 0.39 -7.56
CA GLY A 135 -9.39 -0.74 -7.38
C GLY A 135 -8.94 -2.00 -8.11
N GLN A 136 -8.31 -1.86 -9.28
CA GLN A 136 -7.72 -2.95 -10.04
C GLN A 136 -6.44 -3.46 -9.35
N LEU A 137 -5.60 -2.56 -8.84
CA LEU A 137 -4.41 -2.93 -8.07
C LEU A 137 -4.77 -3.60 -6.73
N LEU A 138 -5.84 -3.16 -6.08
CA LEU A 138 -6.26 -3.64 -4.77
C LEU A 138 -7.29 -4.79 -4.83
N GLN A 139 -7.69 -5.24 -6.03
CA GLN A 139 -8.69 -6.28 -6.28
C GLN A 139 -9.99 -6.12 -5.47
N ARG A 140 -10.90 -5.25 -5.92
CA ARG A 140 -12.21 -5.02 -5.26
C ARG A 140 -13.18 -6.20 -5.28
N THR A 141 -12.92 -7.26 -6.04
CA THR A 141 -13.85 -8.40 -6.12
C THR A 141 -13.82 -9.19 -4.82
N PHE A 142 -14.99 -9.45 -4.24
CA PHE A 142 -15.07 -10.27 -3.03
C PHE A 142 -14.42 -11.65 -3.26
N PRO A 143 -13.51 -12.09 -2.39
CA PRO A 143 -12.81 -13.37 -2.53
C PRO A 143 -13.79 -14.53 -2.61
N LYS A 144 -13.50 -15.48 -3.50
CA LYS A 144 -14.29 -16.71 -3.65
C LYS A 144 -13.48 -17.91 -3.22
N TRP A 145 -14.14 -18.86 -2.57
CA TRP A 145 -13.55 -20.16 -2.30
C TRP A 145 -13.14 -20.83 -3.63
N LYS A 146 -11.94 -21.38 -3.67
CA LYS A 146 -11.45 -22.20 -4.79
C LYS A 146 -11.26 -23.61 -4.26
N ASP A 147 -11.99 -24.57 -4.81
CA ASP A 147 -11.89 -25.97 -4.43
C ASP A 147 -10.78 -26.64 -5.25
N SER A 148 -9.64 -26.91 -4.60
CA SER A 148 -8.52 -27.66 -5.17
C SER A 148 -8.55 -29.14 -4.82
N GLY A 149 -9.50 -29.56 -3.99
CA GLY A 149 -9.57 -30.90 -3.39
C GLY A 149 -8.79 -31.04 -2.07
N ASP A 150 -8.06 -30.01 -1.63
CA ASP A 150 -7.41 -29.94 -0.32
C ASP A 150 -8.08 -28.84 0.53
N ILE A 151 -9.05 -29.27 1.34
CA ILE A 151 -9.89 -28.35 2.12
C ILE A 151 -9.11 -27.50 3.12
N ASP A 152 -8.02 -28.03 3.69
CA ASP A 152 -7.21 -27.32 4.68
C ASP A 152 -6.38 -26.23 3.99
N ALA A 153 -5.75 -26.56 2.86
CA ALA A 153 -5.02 -25.59 2.05
C ALA A 153 -5.95 -24.49 1.49
N ASP A 154 -7.13 -24.89 1.00
CA ASP A 154 -8.14 -23.97 0.47
C ASP A 154 -8.67 -23.04 1.57
N ALA A 155 -8.91 -23.56 2.78
CA ALA A 155 -9.35 -22.77 3.92
C ALA A 155 -8.31 -21.69 4.30
N VAL A 156 -7.03 -22.06 4.37
CA VAL A 156 -5.95 -21.12 4.67
C VAL A 156 -5.84 -20.05 3.59
N SER A 157 -5.85 -20.45 2.32
CA SER A 157 -5.78 -19.55 1.17
C SER A 157 -6.94 -18.55 1.17
N TYR A 158 -8.17 -19.06 1.29
CA TYR A 158 -9.39 -18.25 1.33
C TYR A 158 -9.41 -17.28 2.52
N THR A 159 -9.04 -17.74 3.71
CA THR A 159 -8.98 -16.91 4.92
C THR A 159 -8.02 -15.74 4.75
N ASN A 160 -6.83 -16.00 4.20
CA ASN A 160 -5.83 -14.97 3.97
C ASN A 160 -6.31 -13.93 2.93
N GLU A 161 -6.94 -14.40 1.86
CA GLU A 161 -7.53 -13.53 0.83
C GLU A 161 -8.67 -12.68 1.39
N LEU A 162 -9.59 -13.29 2.16
CA LEU A 162 -10.73 -12.62 2.76
C LEU A 162 -10.32 -11.62 3.84
N LYS A 163 -9.37 -11.98 4.71
CA LYS A 163 -8.83 -11.08 5.73
C LYS A 163 -8.21 -9.85 5.07
N ARG A 164 -7.35 -10.05 4.07
CA ARG A 164 -6.75 -8.96 3.28
C ARG A 164 -7.83 -8.07 2.67
N TRP A 165 -8.77 -8.67 1.97
CA TRP A 165 -9.84 -7.93 1.28
C TRP A 165 -10.72 -7.12 2.25
N SER A 166 -11.06 -7.69 3.41
CA SER A 166 -11.87 -7.00 4.43
C SER A 166 -11.18 -5.77 5.02
N VAL A 167 -9.84 -5.77 5.08
CA VAL A 167 -9.04 -4.60 5.51
C VAL A 167 -8.98 -3.54 4.42
N LEU A 168 -8.87 -3.95 3.14
CA LEU A 168 -8.83 -3.05 1.99
C LEU A 168 -10.18 -2.40 1.71
N PHE A 169 -11.27 -3.13 1.94
CA PHE A 169 -12.62 -2.72 1.59
C PHE A 169 -13.61 -2.92 2.75
N PRO A 170 -13.41 -2.28 3.90
CA PRO A 170 -14.22 -2.52 5.09
C PRO A 170 -15.71 -2.21 4.87
N HIS A 171 -16.02 -1.20 4.06
CA HIS A 171 -17.40 -0.86 3.70
C HIS A 171 -18.02 -1.90 2.76
N LEU A 172 -17.29 -2.34 1.73
CA LEU A 172 -17.80 -3.39 0.83
C LEU A 172 -17.95 -4.73 1.57
N TYR A 173 -17.06 -5.02 2.52
CA TYR A 173 -17.19 -6.17 3.41
C TYR A 173 -18.45 -6.07 4.26
N ALA A 174 -18.67 -4.93 4.90
CA ALA A 174 -19.88 -4.68 5.67
C ALA A 174 -21.15 -4.85 4.82
N ASP A 175 -21.18 -4.30 3.60
CA ASP A 175 -22.33 -4.42 2.68
C ASP A 175 -22.58 -5.87 2.27
N VAL A 176 -21.52 -6.61 1.94
CA VAL A 176 -21.60 -8.01 1.53
C VAL A 176 -22.07 -8.90 2.68
N VAL A 177 -21.55 -8.73 3.90
CA VAL A 177 -21.98 -9.52 5.08
C VAL A 177 -23.34 -9.09 5.62
N ALA A 178 -23.84 -7.92 5.23
CA ALA A 178 -25.20 -7.45 5.55
C ALA A 178 -26.22 -7.77 4.44
N SER A 179 -25.79 -8.36 3.32
CA SER A 179 -26.65 -8.65 2.18
C SER A 179 -27.74 -9.68 2.54
N PRO A 180 -29.03 -9.37 2.33
CA PRO A 180 -30.12 -10.32 2.58
C PRO A 180 -30.18 -11.44 1.54
N ASP A 181 -29.51 -11.27 0.40
CA ASP A 181 -29.54 -12.21 -0.74
C ASP A 181 -28.49 -13.33 -0.62
N LEU A 182 -27.60 -13.26 0.38
CA LEU A 182 -26.54 -14.25 0.60
C LEU A 182 -26.81 -15.08 1.85
N LEU A 183 -26.68 -16.39 1.72
CA LEU A 183 -26.64 -17.28 2.88
C LEU A 183 -25.24 -17.23 3.48
N ILE A 184 -25.14 -16.85 4.74
CA ILE A 184 -23.85 -16.67 5.44
C ILE A 184 -23.61 -17.87 6.35
N ILE A 185 -22.40 -18.41 6.30
CA ILE A 185 -21.90 -19.44 7.22
C ILE A 185 -20.51 -18.99 7.71
N SER A 186 -20.20 -19.20 8.99
CA SER A 186 -18.83 -18.96 9.44
C SER A 186 -17.88 -20.03 8.88
N LEU A 187 -16.61 -19.69 8.70
CA LEU A 187 -15.61 -20.67 8.26
C LEU A 187 -15.54 -21.87 9.22
N GLU A 188 -15.62 -21.63 10.53
CA GLU A 188 -15.64 -22.69 11.53
C GLU A 188 -16.85 -23.62 11.37
N GLU A 189 -18.04 -23.05 11.21
CA GLU A 189 -19.27 -23.82 10.96
C GLU A 189 -19.16 -24.62 9.66
N PHE A 190 -18.62 -24.02 8.60
CA PHE A 190 -18.41 -24.69 7.31
C PHE A 190 -17.45 -25.88 7.43
N LEU A 191 -16.30 -25.70 8.08
CA LEU A 191 -15.32 -26.75 8.27
C LEU A 191 -15.84 -27.88 9.17
N ALA A 192 -16.76 -27.58 10.08
CA ALA A 192 -17.42 -28.58 10.93
C ALA A 192 -18.52 -29.40 10.20
N LEU A 193 -18.93 -29.00 8.99
CA LEU A 193 -19.93 -29.73 8.21
C LEU A 193 -19.36 -31.06 7.66
N PRO A 194 -20.20 -32.10 7.50
CA PRO A 194 -19.82 -33.28 6.71
C PRO A 194 -19.50 -32.91 5.25
N ALA A 195 -18.60 -33.66 4.60
CA ALA A 195 -18.14 -33.39 3.23
C ALA A 195 -19.28 -33.20 2.20
N SER A 196 -20.36 -33.97 2.30
CA SER A 196 -21.53 -33.83 1.42
C SER A 196 -22.25 -32.48 1.59
N ARG A 197 -22.25 -31.93 2.80
CA ARG A 197 -22.83 -30.62 3.12
C ARG A 197 -21.88 -29.49 2.74
N GLN A 198 -20.58 -29.67 2.93
CA GLN A 198 -19.56 -28.73 2.41
C GLN A 198 -19.69 -28.57 0.89
N TYR A 199 -19.78 -29.68 0.17
CA TYR A 199 -20.02 -29.67 -1.28
C TYR A 199 -21.31 -28.90 -1.64
N SER A 200 -22.40 -29.15 -0.91
CA SER A 200 -23.68 -28.46 -1.14
C SER A 200 -23.59 -26.95 -0.91
N VAL A 201 -22.79 -26.51 0.08
CA VAL A 201 -22.53 -25.09 0.36
C VAL A 201 -21.72 -24.45 -0.76
N LEU A 202 -20.62 -25.09 -1.17
CA LEU A 202 -19.74 -24.58 -2.24
C LEU A 202 -20.44 -24.49 -3.60
N HIS A 203 -21.42 -25.36 -3.86
CA HIS A 203 -22.12 -25.47 -5.14
C HIS A 203 -23.57 -24.96 -5.08
N HIS A 204 -23.97 -24.26 -4.01
CA HIS A 204 -25.34 -23.79 -3.87
C HIS A 204 -25.68 -22.72 -4.94
N PRO A 205 -26.84 -22.79 -5.60
CA PRO A 205 -27.18 -21.90 -6.72
C PRO A 205 -27.32 -20.42 -6.34
N THR A 206 -27.72 -20.10 -5.10
CA THR A 206 -27.72 -18.71 -4.60
C THR A 206 -26.36 -18.25 -4.06
N GLY A 207 -25.39 -19.17 -3.93
CA GLY A 207 -24.10 -18.93 -3.29
C GLY A 207 -24.18 -18.88 -1.76
N TYR A 208 -23.14 -19.38 -1.11
CA TYR A 208 -22.87 -19.11 0.29
C TYR A 208 -21.69 -18.16 0.42
N LEU A 209 -21.80 -17.26 1.39
CA LEU A 209 -20.68 -16.47 1.86
C LEU A 209 -20.06 -17.15 3.08
N ILE A 210 -18.84 -17.64 2.93
CA ILE A 210 -18.06 -18.16 4.05
C ILE A 210 -17.34 -16.96 4.66
N LYS A 211 -17.71 -16.54 5.87
CA LYS A 211 -17.05 -15.40 6.53
C LYS A 211 -16.06 -15.83 7.60
N LEU A 212 -15.13 -14.93 7.90
CA LEU A 212 -14.34 -15.04 9.12
C LEU A 212 -15.26 -14.85 10.35
N PRO A 213 -14.93 -15.48 11.49
CA PRO A 213 -15.66 -15.28 12.74
C PRO A 213 -15.72 -13.81 13.16
#